data_AF-A0A2H9T856-F1
#
_entry.id   AF-A0A2H9T856-F1
#
_cell.length_a   1.000
_cell.length_b   1.000
_cell.length_c   1.000
_cell.angle_alpha   90.00
_cell.angle_beta   90.00
_cell.angle_gamma   90.00
#
_symmetry.space_group_name_H-M   'P 1'
#
loop_
_entity.id
_entity.type
_entity.pdbx_description
1 polymer ?
#
loop_
_entity_poly.entity_id
_entity_poly.type
_entity_poly.pdbx_seq_one_letter_code
_entity_poly.pdbx_strand_id
1 'polypeptide(L)'
;MEQNELFNQVLWKSRRGMLELDVLLAPFAQDCFPKLNNEQKESYIKLLSFEDPDIFRWLMGDNKPDDEEMCRIIDLVLDYSRQHVSDGQYSM
;
A
#
# COMPACT_ATOMS: atom_id res chain seq x y z
N MET A 1 -13.52 -9.80 16.82
CA MET A 1 -12.91 -10.90 16.04
C MET A 1 -12.79 -10.55 14.56
N GLU A 2 -13.53 -9.56 14.03
CA GLU A 2 -13.50 -9.14 12.61
C GLU A 2 -12.17 -8.55 12.07
N GLN A 3 -11.34 -7.88 12.90
CA GLN A 3 -10.13 -7.22 12.39
C GLN A 3 -9.06 -8.19 11.84
N ASN A 4 -9.03 -9.43 12.32
CA ASN A 4 -8.07 -10.43 11.87
C ASN A 4 -8.38 -10.96 10.47
N GLU A 5 -9.66 -11.06 10.10
CA GLU A 5 -10.07 -11.56 8.78
C GLU A 5 -9.74 -10.55 7.68
N LEU A 6 -10.02 -9.26 7.95
CA LEU A 6 -9.61 -8.16 7.08
C LEU A 6 -8.10 -8.09 6.91
N PHE A 7 -7.34 -8.23 8.00
CA PHE A 7 -5.88 -8.24 7.94
C PHE A 7 -5.35 -9.37 7.06
N ASN A 8 -5.87 -10.60 7.22
CA ASN A 8 -5.45 -11.73 6.40
C ASN A 8 -5.83 -11.55 4.93
N GLN A 9 -7.01 -10.99 4.63
CA GLN A 9 -7.42 -10.67 3.25
C GLN A 9 -6.52 -9.62 2.62
N VAL A 10 -6.19 -8.57 3.36
CA VAL A 10 -5.29 -7.50 2.94
C VAL A 10 -3.88 -8.05 2.67
N LEU A 11 -3.35 -8.86 3.58
CA LEU A 11 -2.08 -9.57 3.40
C LEU A 11 -2.10 -10.46 2.16
N TRP A 12 -3.16 -11.23 1.96
CA TRP A 12 -3.31 -12.07 0.77
C TRP A 12 -3.42 -11.24 -0.51
N LYS A 13 -4.14 -10.12 -0.47
CA LYS A 13 -4.25 -9.18 -1.59
C LYS A 13 -2.93 -8.45 -1.86
N SER A 14 -2.02 -8.31 -0.91
CA SER A 14 -0.65 -7.82 -1.15
C SER A 14 0.22 -8.86 -1.87
N ARG A 15 -0.07 -10.16 -1.72
CA ARG A 15 0.69 -11.24 -2.36
C ARG A 15 0.31 -11.40 -3.81
N ARG A 16 0.84 -10.52 -4.65
CA ARG A 16 0.57 -10.47 -6.09
C ARG A 16 1.81 -10.85 -6.89
N GLY A 17 1.64 -11.11 -8.19
CA GLY A 17 2.69 -11.65 -9.06
C GLY A 17 3.90 -10.73 -9.30
N MET A 18 3.87 -9.50 -8.79
CA MET A 18 4.94 -8.51 -8.90
C MET A 18 5.71 -8.41 -7.59
N LEU A 19 6.99 -8.79 -7.63
CA LEU A 19 7.87 -8.90 -6.46
C LEU A 19 8.06 -7.55 -5.73
N GLU A 20 8.11 -6.46 -6.48
CA GLU A 20 8.25 -5.09 -5.94
C GLU A 20 7.04 -4.69 -5.10
N LEU A 21 5.82 -4.98 -5.55
CA LEU A 21 4.61 -4.69 -4.79
C LEU A 21 4.49 -5.59 -3.56
N ASP A 22 4.88 -6.86 -3.65
CA ASP A 22 4.89 -7.77 -2.49
C ASP A 22 5.88 -7.28 -1.42
N VAL A 23 7.10 -6.91 -1.82
CA VAL A 23 8.14 -6.41 -0.89
C VAL A 23 7.77 -5.05 -0.28
N LEU A 24 6.98 -4.23 -0.95
CA LEU A 24 6.52 -2.94 -0.43
C LEU A 24 5.23 -3.08 0.41
N LEU A 25 4.19 -3.70 -0.15
CA LEU A 25 2.86 -3.77 0.44
C LEU A 25 2.76 -4.84 1.53
N ALA A 26 3.56 -5.91 1.52
CA ALA A 26 3.48 -6.94 2.58
C ALA A 26 3.98 -6.44 3.94
N PRO A 27 5.20 -5.86 4.07
CA PRO A 27 5.66 -5.33 5.34
C PRO A 27 4.89 -4.07 5.74
N PHE A 28 4.47 -3.23 4.78
CA PHE A 28 3.58 -2.10 5.05
C PHE A 28 2.23 -2.58 5.61
N ALA A 29 1.59 -3.56 4.98
CA ALA A 29 0.34 -4.12 5.50
C ALA A 29 0.53 -4.76 6.88
N GLN A 30 1.66 -5.42 7.17
CA GLN A 30 1.88 -6.00 8.50
C GLN A 30 2.14 -4.96 9.58
N ASP A 31 2.94 -3.94 9.29
CA ASP A 31 3.44 -3.01 10.30
C ASP A 31 2.56 -1.75 10.42
N CYS A 32 2.06 -1.22 9.30
CA CYS A 32 1.19 -0.05 9.28
C CYS A 32 -0.28 -0.42 9.50
N PHE A 33 -0.84 -1.43 8.84
CA PHE A 33 -2.29 -1.74 8.94
C PHE A 33 -2.85 -1.83 10.38
N PRO A 34 -2.21 -2.50 11.35
CA PRO A 34 -2.71 -2.52 12.73
C PRO A 34 -2.59 -1.17 13.44
N LYS A 35 -1.69 -0.29 13.00
CA LYS A 35 -1.48 1.08 13.53
C LYS A 35 -2.41 2.11 12.90
N LEU A 36 -3.04 1.79 11.76
CA LEU A 36 -3.96 2.68 11.07
C LEU A 36 -5.31 2.80 11.79
N ASN A 37 -5.91 3.98 11.68
CA ASN A 37 -7.29 4.23 12.09
C ASN A 37 -8.28 3.54 11.15
N ASN A 38 -9.55 3.43 11.57
CA ASN A 38 -10.58 2.77 10.76
C ASN A 38 -10.74 3.41 9.37
N GLU A 39 -10.73 4.75 9.29
CA GLU A 39 -10.86 5.49 8.03
C GLU A 39 -9.67 5.22 7.08
N GLN A 40 -8.46 5.16 7.63
CA GLN A 40 -7.25 4.80 6.88
C GLN A 40 -7.24 3.34 6.43
N LYS A 41 -7.75 2.41 7.26
CA LYS A 41 -7.92 1.01 6.90
C LYS A 41 -8.88 0.88 5.73
N GLU A 42 -10.02 1.58 5.76
CA GLU A 42 -10.96 1.60 4.63
C GLU A 42 -10.32 2.15 3.36
N SER A 43 -9.57 3.25 3.47
CA SER A 43 -8.81 3.82 2.35
C SER A 43 -7.79 2.83 1.78
N TYR A 44 -7.09 2.10 2.64
CA TYR A 44 -6.13 1.06 2.22
C TYR A 44 -6.82 -0.14 1.56
N ILE A 45 -7.95 -0.60 2.11
CA ILE A 45 -8.74 -1.68 1.53
C ILE A 45 -9.28 -1.27 0.15
N LYS A 46 -9.71 -0.02 0.00
CA LYS A 46 -10.15 0.56 -1.26
C LYS A 46 -8.99 0.59 -2.25
N LEU A 47 -7.80 1.02 -1.82
CA LEU A 47 -6.56 0.98 -2.62
C LEU A 47 -6.24 -0.45 -3.09
N LEU A 48 -6.31 -1.45 -2.21
CA LEU A 48 -6.12 -2.86 -2.55
C LEU A 48 -7.23 -3.48 -3.41
N SER A 49 -8.33 -2.76 -3.62
CA SER A 49 -9.36 -3.15 -4.58
C SER A 49 -9.00 -2.76 -6.01
N PHE A 50 -7.99 -1.91 -6.22
CA PHE A 50 -7.48 -1.55 -7.54
C PHE A 50 -6.40 -2.53 -8.03
N GLU A 51 -6.11 -2.43 -9.32
CA GLU A 51 -5.13 -3.26 -10.01
C GLU A 51 -3.69 -2.86 -9.65
N ASP A 52 -2.77 -3.82 -9.75
CA ASP A 52 -1.33 -3.64 -9.52
C ASP A 52 -0.71 -2.44 -10.22
N PRO A 53 -0.87 -2.26 -11.55
CA PRO A 53 -0.28 -1.14 -12.26
C PRO A 53 -0.78 0.22 -11.77
N ASP A 54 -2.04 0.32 -11.34
CA ASP A 54 -2.62 1.57 -10.82
C ASP A 54 -2.06 1.91 -9.45
N ILE A 55 -2.01 0.92 -8.54
CA ILE A 55 -1.37 1.10 -7.22
C ILE A 55 0.09 1.54 -7.41
N PHE A 56 0.81 0.85 -8.30
CA PHE A 56 2.20 1.18 -8.57
C PHE A 56 2.37 2.61 -9.11
N ARG A 57 1.47 3.06 -10.02
CA ARG A 57 1.48 4.44 -10.54
C ARG A 57 1.20 5.49 -9.46
N TRP A 58 0.30 5.21 -8.53
CA TRP A 58 0.04 6.10 -7.39
C TRP A 58 1.24 6.18 -6.45
N LEU A 59 1.90 5.05 -6.20
CA LEU A 59 3.14 4.99 -5.44
C LEU A 59 4.31 5.67 -6.14
N MET A 60 4.31 5.76 -7.47
CA MET A 60 5.28 6.54 -8.24
C MET A 60 5.02 8.06 -8.20
N GLY A 61 3.89 8.50 -7.62
CA GLY A 61 3.51 9.91 -7.55
C GLY A 61 2.89 10.46 -8.84
N ASP A 62 2.55 9.59 -9.79
CA ASP A 62 2.02 9.98 -11.11
C ASP A 62 0.54 10.39 -11.04
N ASN A 63 -0.22 9.81 -10.11
CA ASN A 63 -1.62 10.16 -9.86
C ASN A 63 -1.90 10.19 -8.36
N LYS A 64 -2.31 11.34 -7.82
CA LYS A 64 -2.78 11.45 -6.44
C LYS A 64 -4.30 11.34 -6.41
N PRO A 65 -4.89 10.54 -5.51
CA PRO A 65 -6.33 10.52 -5.32
C PRO A 65 -6.83 11.85 -4.74
N ASP A 66 -8.07 12.20 -5.06
CA ASP A 66 -8.74 13.42 -4.57
C ASP A 66 -9.06 13.35 -3.06
N ASP A 67 -9.17 12.13 -2.51
CA ASP A 67 -9.41 11.89 -1.08
C ASP A 67 -8.14 12.15 -0.24
N GLU A 68 -8.23 13.05 0.74
CA GLU A 68 -7.13 13.37 1.67
C GLU A 68 -6.64 12.14 2.44
N GLU A 69 -7.57 11.28 2.87
CA GLU A 69 -7.29 10.03 3.57
C GLU A 69 -6.47 9.05 2.70
N MET A 70 -6.81 8.98 1.41
CA MET A 70 -6.12 8.12 0.45
C MET A 70 -4.77 8.73 0.07
N CYS A 71 -4.66 10.06 -0.01
CA CYS A 71 -3.39 10.75 -0.19
C CYS A 71 -2.44 10.47 0.99
N ARG A 72 -2.94 10.50 2.23
CA ARG A 72 -2.14 10.15 3.43
C ARG A 72 -1.62 8.72 3.38
N ILE A 73 -2.44 7.74 2.97
CA ILE A 73 -1.98 6.36 2.95
C ILE A 73 -0.91 6.12 1.87
N ILE A 74 -1.08 6.75 0.71
CA ILE A 74 -0.08 6.70 -0.37
C ILE A 74 1.23 7.34 0.09
N ASP A 75 1.17 8.50 0.76
CA ASP A 75 2.35 9.19 1.28
C ASP A 75 3.10 8.33 2.32
N LEU A 76 2.37 7.64 3.20
CA LEU A 76 2.95 6.69 4.16
C LEU A 76 3.65 5.50 3.48
N VAL A 77 3.04 4.92 2.43
CA VAL A 77 3.67 3.83 1.67
C VAL A 77 4.91 4.35 0.92
N LEU A 78 4.84 5.55 0.37
CA LEU A 78 5.95 6.23 -0.31
C LEU A 78 7.13 6.48 0.64
N ASP A 79 6.86 6.98 1.84
CA ASP A 79 7.88 7.20 2.87
C ASP A 79 8.51 5.88 3.31
N TYR A 80 7.70 4.85 3.52
CA TYR A 80 8.18 3.50 3.85
C TYR A 80 9.04 2.91 2.72
N SER A 81 8.58 3.05 1.47
CA SER A 81 9.30 2.63 0.28
C SER A 81 10.65 3.34 0.18
N ARG A 82 10.70 4.66 0.40
CA ARG A 82 11.94 5.44 0.37
C ARG A 82 12.97 4.97 1.40
N GLN A 83 12.51 4.42 2.52
CA GLN A 83 13.38 3.86 3.56
C GLN A 83 13.87 2.43 3.24
N HIS A 84 13.19 1.68 2.36
CA HIS A 84 13.51 0.29 2.02
C HIS A 84 14.09 0.10 0.61
N VAL A 85 13.76 0.98 -0.34
CA VAL A 85 14.27 0.95 -1.70
C VAL A 85 15.62 1.70 -1.72
N SER A 86 16.69 0.92 -1.64
CA SER A 86 18.02 1.42 -1.96
C SER A 86 18.08 1.73 -3.45
N ASP A 87 18.10 3.03 -3.76
CA ASP A 87 18.47 3.71 -5.02
C ASP A 87 19.00 2.74 -6.11
N GLY A 88 18.14 2.34 -7.06
CA GLY A 88 18.62 1.57 -8.22
C GLY A 88 17.62 0.75 -9.04
N GLN A 89 16.37 0.51 -8.59
CA GLN A 89 15.46 -0.37 -9.34
C GLN A 89 14.45 0.31 -10.28
N TYR A 90 14.27 1.63 -10.21
CA TYR A 90 13.36 2.34 -11.11
C TYR A 90 14.11 3.33 -12.01
N SER A 91 14.79 2.80 -13.03
CA SER A 91 15.32 3.58 -14.14
C SER A 91 14.71 3.05 -15.45
N MET A 92 13.73 3.82 -15.94
CA MET A 92 13.12 3.84 -17.28
C MET A 92 12.33 2.61 -17.76
#